data_AF-A0A366S2A7-F1
#
_entry.id   AF-A0A366S2A7-F1
#
_cell.length_a   1.000
_cell.length_b   1.000
_cell.length_c   1.000
_cell.angle_alpha   90.00
_cell.angle_beta   90.00
_cell.angle_gamma   90.00
#
_symmetry.space_group_name_H-M   'P 1'
#
loop_
_entity.id
_entity.type
_entity.pdbx_description
1 polymer ?
#
loop_
_entity_poly.entity_id
_entity_poly.type
_entity_poly.pdbx_seq_one_letter_code
_entity_poly.pdbx_strand_id
1 'polypeptide(L)'
;MGLLELLRRTSARHLGYCCAGDNESDKDEKPIIQYRDYAAEQFDHLLSRFLRDPECPEEWRSQYTSDFGVMRRDLSQPRGLDQSAVLSALVPITATLIGAEIARRDMVDIWRRNMRQSRFRDTAANISTLHNAVFPGGNISGGPARSPTLVAIESLCNLGESSEGMEDVGSLEEALCEIPSPAGPGSDKRHLLEARRLNLVGAPTIATALDGINNGQLSLHYMRWLESRDPNDPGPPTQVILEIGFWIGPDLGRRPITAIQDRFSDPNHSQDRDRWIVVHLHIPLSEMTFRIGSFDWEIGVSSFGMYHSQGTQLPERPVHTGVTLHRRAQWRFTDSYANGRYNRGAMRNYNIRMEPFNCNYVNQRNRGLWYPSHDYSRSLETLREEHRSTSMARSINRFGLWLRDQGTFSPQNLARIWPDILIQQVPNDHQSNWGQLYYRPAPGAFDQNWLPSGNGADDLSGPFQ
;
A
#
# COMPACT_ATOMS: atom_id res chain seq x y z
N MET A 1 -36.08 14.40 44.79
CA MET A 1 -36.36 13.63 43.55
C MET A 1 -35.56 14.23 42.41
N GLY A 2 -34.79 13.41 41.71
CA GLY A 2 -34.44 13.60 40.29
C GLY A 2 -33.34 14.59 39.92
N LEU A 3 -32.06 14.25 40.17
CA LEU A 3 -30.93 14.74 39.35
C LEU A 3 -29.63 13.91 39.53
N LEU A 4 -29.72 12.57 39.68
CA LEU A 4 -28.56 11.72 40.00
C LEU A 4 -28.50 10.40 39.21
N GLU A 5 -29.14 10.33 38.05
CA GLU A 5 -29.27 9.07 37.30
C GLU A 5 -29.02 9.18 35.78
N LEU A 6 -28.18 10.12 35.36
CA LEU A 6 -27.80 10.25 33.94
C LEU A 6 -26.28 10.45 33.67
N LEU A 7 -25.42 9.99 34.59
CA LEU A 7 -23.95 9.96 34.40
C LEU A 7 -23.34 8.62 34.83
N ARG A 8 -23.84 7.51 34.27
CA ARG A 8 -23.27 6.17 34.47
C ARG A 8 -22.96 5.43 33.16
N ARG A 9 -22.52 6.16 32.12
CA ARG A 9 -21.98 5.60 30.86
C ARG A 9 -20.82 6.43 30.29
N THR A 10 -19.79 6.67 31.09
CA THR A 10 -18.47 7.09 30.59
C THR A 10 -17.44 6.79 31.68
N SER A 11 -16.87 5.59 31.65
CA SER A 11 -15.66 5.28 32.41
C SER A 11 -14.88 4.18 31.72
N ALA A 12 -13.66 4.54 31.31
CA ALA A 12 -12.48 3.70 31.17
C ALA A 12 -12.55 2.47 30.23
N ARG A 13 -12.00 2.63 29.02
CA ARG A 13 -11.20 1.56 28.40
C ARG A 13 -9.72 1.93 28.49
N HIS A 14 -9.20 1.87 29.71
CA HIS A 14 -7.82 1.48 29.97
C HIS A 14 -7.89 0.02 30.44
N LEU A 15 -7.41 -0.90 29.61
CA LEU A 15 -7.07 -2.27 30.00
C LEU A 15 -5.72 -2.50 29.31
N GLY A 16 -4.58 -2.34 29.98
CA GLY A 16 -4.24 -3.04 31.21
C GLY A 16 -3.46 -4.29 30.81
N TYR A 17 -2.20 -4.10 30.38
CA TYR A 17 -1.20 -5.16 30.39
C TYR A 17 -0.98 -5.61 31.84
N CYS A 18 -0.70 -6.90 32.01
CA CYS A 18 -0.36 -7.64 33.24
C CYS A 18 -1.53 -8.35 33.96
N CYS A 19 -1.46 -9.69 33.90
CA CYS A 19 -1.88 -10.63 34.94
C CYS A 19 -3.34 -10.55 35.41
N ALA A 20 -4.28 -11.01 34.58
CA ALA A 20 -5.53 -11.57 35.08
C ALA A 20 -5.35 -13.09 35.13
N GLY A 21 -5.41 -13.64 36.35
CA GLY A 21 -5.18 -15.06 36.61
C GLY A 21 -6.15 -15.97 35.86
N ASP A 22 -5.74 -17.23 35.75
CA ASP A 22 -6.51 -18.34 35.19
C ASP A 22 -7.92 -18.35 35.78
N ASN A 23 -8.88 -17.81 35.03
CA ASN A 23 -10.25 -18.21 35.22
C ASN A 23 -10.31 -19.63 34.66
N GLU A 24 -10.42 -20.61 35.56
CA GLU A 24 -10.94 -21.94 35.24
C GLU A 24 -12.31 -21.76 34.59
N SER A 25 -12.34 -21.50 33.28
CA SER A 25 -13.57 -21.59 32.51
C SER A 25 -13.88 -23.06 32.40
N ASP A 26 -15.09 -23.38 32.81
CA ASP A 26 -15.83 -24.61 32.61
C ASP A 26 -15.26 -25.52 31.50
N LYS A 27 -15.21 -26.81 31.83
CA LYS A 27 -14.96 -27.90 30.89
C LYS A 27 -16.09 -27.95 29.85
N ASP A 28 -16.17 -26.95 28.99
CA ASP A 28 -16.89 -27.03 27.73
C ASP A 28 -16.26 -28.20 26.99
N GLU A 29 -17.06 -29.22 26.75
CA GLU A 29 -16.72 -30.36 25.91
C GLU A 29 -16.11 -29.81 24.62
N LYS A 30 -14.78 -29.84 24.52
CA LYS A 30 -14.11 -29.52 23.27
C LYS A 30 -14.70 -30.48 22.25
N PRO A 31 -15.38 -29.99 21.19
CA PRO A 31 -16.01 -30.88 20.22
C PRO A 31 -14.94 -31.83 19.70
N ILE A 32 -15.16 -33.14 19.87
CA ILE A 32 -14.24 -34.17 19.41
C ILE A 32 -14.19 -34.05 17.89
N ILE A 33 -13.06 -33.56 17.37
CA ILE A 33 -12.87 -33.46 15.92
C ILE A 33 -12.44 -34.82 15.43
N GLN A 34 -13.23 -35.39 14.53
CA GLN A 34 -12.76 -36.50 13.73
C GLN A 34 -12.04 -35.92 12.51
N TYR A 35 -10.70 -35.92 12.53
CA TYR A 35 -9.93 -35.47 11.38
C TYR A 35 -10.04 -36.49 10.25
N ARG A 36 -10.18 -35.98 9.03
CA ARG A 36 -10.23 -36.80 7.83
C ARG A 36 -8.89 -37.46 7.53
N ASP A 37 -7.79 -36.76 7.78
CA ASP A 37 -6.42 -37.21 7.57
C ASP A 37 -5.43 -36.42 8.44
N TYR A 38 -4.16 -36.85 8.38
CA TYR A 38 -3.05 -36.20 9.09
C TYR A 38 -2.85 -34.73 8.66
N ALA A 39 -3.17 -34.37 7.42
CA ALA A 39 -3.03 -32.99 6.94
C ALA A 39 -4.04 -32.05 7.64
N ALA A 40 -5.29 -32.49 7.82
CA ALA A 40 -6.30 -31.76 8.57
C ALA A 40 -5.94 -31.62 10.06
N GLU A 41 -5.44 -32.69 10.67
CA GLU A 41 -4.95 -32.66 12.05
C GLU A 41 -3.76 -31.71 12.24
N GLN A 42 -2.77 -31.79 11.35
CA GLN A 42 -1.59 -30.93 11.37
C GLN A 42 -1.97 -29.46 11.15
N PHE A 43 -2.92 -29.18 10.25
CA PHE A 43 -3.43 -27.84 10.02
C PHE A 43 -4.13 -27.27 11.26
N ASP A 44 -5.01 -28.04 11.90
CA ASP A 44 -5.69 -27.62 13.13
C ASP A 44 -4.69 -27.34 14.25
N HIS A 45 -3.71 -28.24 14.42
CA HIS A 45 -2.68 -28.10 15.43
C HIS A 45 -1.84 -26.84 15.25
N LEU A 46 -1.33 -26.59 14.04
CA LEU A 46 -0.50 -25.42 13.73
C LEU A 46 -1.29 -24.13 13.85
N LEU A 47 -2.52 -24.10 13.32
CA LEU A 47 -3.38 -22.92 13.38
C LEU A 47 -3.79 -22.60 14.82
N SER A 48 -4.24 -23.58 15.58
CA SER A 48 -4.56 -23.44 17.01
C SER A 48 -3.37 -22.92 17.81
N ARG A 49 -2.16 -23.42 17.52
CA ARG A 49 -0.94 -23.02 18.21
C ARG A 49 -0.57 -21.58 17.90
N PHE A 50 -0.64 -21.20 16.63
CA PHE A 50 -0.37 -19.83 16.20
C PHE A 50 -1.36 -18.83 16.80
N LEU A 51 -2.66 -19.14 16.80
CA LEU A 51 -3.71 -18.22 17.26
C LEU A 51 -3.70 -17.94 18.77
N ARG A 52 -3.03 -18.77 19.58
CA ARG A 52 -2.84 -18.50 21.02
C ARG A 52 -1.93 -17.30 21.26
N ASP A 53 -0.94 -17.12 20.41
CA ASP A 53 0.04 -16.05 20.50
C ASP A 53 0.50 -15.65 19.10
N PRO A 54 -0.35 -14.94 18.33
CA PRO A 54 -0.11 -14.67 16.92
C PRO A 54 0.93 -13.57 16.75
N GLU A 55 2.19 -13.97 16.78
CA GLU A 55 3.34 -13.11 16.50
C GLU A 55 3.96 -13.47 15.16
N CYS A 56 4.08 -12.48 14.26
CA CYS A 56 4.83 -12.68 13.03
C CYS A 56 6.32 -12.40 13.22
N PRO A 57 7.18 -13.35 12.83
CA PRO A 57 8.62 -13.23 12.94
C PRO A 57 9.14 -11.99 12.27
N GLU A 58 10.06 -11.34 12.96
CA GLU A 58 10.74 -10.14 12.49
C GLU A 58 11.50 -10.38 11.17
N GLU A 59 11.99 -11.60 10.94
CA GLU A 59 12.62 -12.03 9.67
C GLU A 59 11.64 -12.20 8.49
N TRP A 60 10.33 -12.35 8.73
CA TRP A 60 9.30 -12.40 7.68
C TRP A 60 8.75 -11.02 7.34
N ARG A 61 8.88 -10.04 8.25
CA ARG A 61 8.60 -8.60 7.99
C ARG A 61 9.47 -8.02 6.87
N SER A 62 10.46 -8.77 6.41
CA SER A 62 11.65 -8.30 5.73
C SER A 62 11.85 -8.72 4.28
N GLN A 63 11.18 -9.79 3.85
CA GLN A 63 11.58 -10.56 2.67
C GLN A 63 10.88 -10.15 1.36
N TYR A 64 9.91 -9.25 1.38
CA TYR A 64 8.97 -9.13 0.26
C TYR A 64 8.68 -7.68 -0.16
N THR A 65 9.74 -6.90 -0.34
CA THR A 65 9.74 -5.62 -1.04
C THR A 65 10.00 -5.84 -2.55
N SER A 66 9.01 -5.53 -3.39
CA SER A 66 9.09 -5.18 -4.83
C SER A 66 10.19 -5.85 -5.69
N ASP A 67 9.80 -6.73 -6.63
CA ASP A 67 10.36 -7.02 -7.97
C ASP A 67 11.87 -7.02 -8.29
N PHE A 68 12.75 -6.87 -7.32
CA PHE A 68 14.18 -7.07 -7.50
C PHE A 68 14.54 -8.28 -6.66
N GLY A 69 14.88 -9.37 -7.35
CA GLY A 69 15.14 -10.67 -6.76
C GLY A 69 15.97 -10.64 -5.48
N VAL A 70 15.56 -11.50 -4.54
CA VAL A 70 16.38 -12.05 -3.44
C VAL A 70 16.87 -11.03 -2.41
N MET A 71 16.08 -10.67 -1.39
CA MET A 71 16.62 -9.93 -0.22
C MET A 71 15.90 -10.29 1.09
N ARG A 72 16.63 -10.90 2.05
CA ARG A 72 16.23 -11.10 3.46
C ARG A 72 16.65 -9.88 4.30
N ARG A 73 15.82 -9.42 5.24
CA ARG A 73 16.28 -8.61 6.40
C ARG A 73 16.29 -9.47 7.67
N ASP A 74 17.34 -9.31 8.46
CA ASP A 74 17.63 -10.14 9.62
C ASP A 74 17.51 -9.29 10.88
N LEU A 75 16.37 -9.41 11.51
CA LEU A 75 16.02 -8.73 12.76
C LEU A 75 16.23 -9.68 13.96
N SER A 76 17.33 -10.43 13.98
CA SER A 76 17.67 -11.28 15.13
C SER A 76 18.10 -10.47 16.37
N GLN A 77 17.23 -10.45 17.38
CA GLN A 77 17.57 -11.02 18.69
C GLN A 77 16.47 -12.00 19.12
N PRO A 78 16.81 -13.24 19.53
CA PRO A 78 15.82 -14.20 19.97
C PRO A 78 15.27 -13.75 21.34
N ARG A 79 14.03 -13.26 21.35
CA ARG A 79 13.21 -13.28 22.57
C ARG A 79 12.40 -14.57 22.52
N GLY A 80 12.50 -15.36 23.59
CA GLY A 80 11.88 -16.68 23.66
C GLY A 80 10.36 -16.58 23.65
N LEU A 81 9.75 -16.72 22.47
CA LEU A 81 8.37 -17.17 22.15
C LEU A 81 8.18 -17.25 20.61
N ASP A 82 9.23 -17.55 19.86
CA ASP A 82 9.26 -17.45 18.39
C ASP A 82 8.30 -18.44 17.68
N GLN A 83 7.24 -17.92 17.04
CA GLN A 83 6.30 -18.69 16.22
C GLN A 83 6.82 -18.99 14.80
N SER A 84 8.07 -18.63 14.45
CA SER A 84 8.66 -18.82 13.11
C SER A 84 8.50 -20.24 12.57
N ALA A 85 8.75 -21.26 13.39
CA ALA A 85 8.62 -22.65 12.97
C ALA A 85 7.16 -23.04 12.70
N VAL A 86 6.23 -22.50 13.48
CA VAL A 86 4.78 -22.74 13.32
C VAL A 86 4.28 -22.07 12.04
N LEU A 87 4.62 -20.80 11.83
CA LEU A 87 4.26 -20.05 10.62
C LEU A 87 4.89 -20.65 9.36
N SER A 88 6.17 -21.05 9.41
CA SER A 88 6.87 -21.70 8.29
C SER A 88 6.18 -22.98 7.82
N ALA A 89 5.56 -23.71 8.75
CA ALA A 89 4.77 -24.91 8.43
C ALA A 89 3.32 -24.59 8.06
N LEU A 90 2.71 -23.57 8.67
CA LEU A 90 1.32 -23.19 8.46
C LEU A 90 1.09 -22.53 7.10
N VAL A 91 1.99 -21.65 6.68
CA VAL A 91 1.84 -20.84 5.45
C VAL A 91 1.71 -21.68 4.18
N PRO A 92 2.55 -22.69 3.90
CA PRO A 92 2.37 -23.54 2.73
C PRO A 92 1.02 -24.28 2.70
N ILE A 93 0.53 -24.68 3.88
CA ILE A 93 -0.77 -25.37 4.02
C ILE A 93 -1.90 -24.38 3.71
N THR A 94 -1.87 -23.19 4.29
CA THR A 94 -2.84 -22.11 4.01
C THR A 94 -2.80 -21.67 2.55
N ALA A 95 -1.61 -21.49 1.98
CA ALA A 95 -1.41 -21.13 0.58
C ALA A 95 -2.02 -22.17 -0.37
N THR A 96 -1.83 -23.45 -0.07
CA THR A 96 -2.45 -24.55 -0.84
C THR A 96 -3.97 -24.52 -0.69
N LEU A 97 -4.49 -24.28 0.51
CA LEU A 97 -5.93 -24.22 0.76
C LEU A 97 -6.62 -23.07 -0.01
N ILE A 98 -6.02 -21.88 -0.05
CA ILE A 98 -6.58 -20.71 -0.73
C ILE A 98 -6.31 -20.70 -2.23
N GLY A 99 -5.26 -21.37 -2.69
CA GLY A 99 -4.91 -21.52 -4.10
C GLY A 99 -5.62 -22.68 -4.81
N ALA A 100 -6.32 -23.54 -4.06
CA ALA A 100 -6.98 -24.72 -4.61
C ALA A 100 -8.28 -24.35 -5.34
N GLU A 101 -8.46 -24.92 -6.53
CA GLU A 101 -9.68 -24.77 -7.33
C GLU A 101 -10.94 -25.23 -6.57
N ILE A 102 -10.80 -26.29 -5.80
CA ILE A 102 -11.82 -26.77 -4.87
C ILE A 102 -11.18 -26.87 -3.50
N ALA A 103 -11.41 -25.85 -2.66
CA ALA A 103 -10.93 -25.84 -1.29
C ALA A 103 -11.52 -27.03 -0.50
N ARG A 104 -10.65 -27.73 0.24
CA ARG A 104 -11.04 -28.83 1.12
C ARG A 104 -11.98 -28.35 2.21
N ARG A 105 -13.25 -28.77 2.18
CA ARG A 105 -14.30 -28.33 3.11
C ARG A 105 -13.92 -28.54 4.58
N ASP A 106 -13.32 -29.67 4.91
CA ASP A 106 -12.87 -30.00 6.27
C ASP A 106 -11.81 -29.00 6.79
N MET A 107 -10.88 -28.58 5.93
CA MET A 107 -9.88 -27.57 6.28
C MET A 107 -10.50 -26.15 6.37
N VAL A 108 -11.45 -25.83 5.51
CA VAL A 108 -12.22 -24.56 5.60
C VAL A 108 -12.99 -24.49 6.92
N ASP A 109 -13.59 -25.60 7.35
CA ASP A 109 -14.32 -25.69 8.61
C ASP A 109 -13.36 -25.59 9.81
N ILE A 110 -12.17 -26.21 9.74
CA ILE A 110 -11.09 -26.03 10.72
C ILE A 110 -10.69 -24.56 10.83
N TRP A 111 -10.45 -23.88 9.72
CA TRP A 111 -10.13 -22.44 9.71
C TRP A 111 -11.23 -21.64 10.40
N ARG A 112 -12.48 -21.79 9.93
CA ARG A 112 -13.64 -21.06 10.45
C ARG A 112 -13.83 -21.29 11.95
N ARG A 113 -13.67 -22.54 12.41
CA ARG A 113 -13.82 -22.90 13.82
C ARG A 113 -12.72 -22.26 14.68
N ASN A 114 -11.46 -22.35 14.27
CA ASN A 114 -10.34 -21.77 14.99
C ASN A 114 -10.46 -20.25 15.12
N MET A 115 -10.86 -19.56 14.05
CA MET A 115 -11.09 -18.11 14.10
C MET A 115 -12.24 -17.75 15.04
N ARG A 116 -13.31 -18.56 15.09
CA ARG A 116 -14.43 -18.40 16.02
C ARG A 116 -14.06 -18.66 17.48
N GLN A 117 -13.21 -19.66 17.73
CA GLN A 117 -12.72 -19.99 19.07
C GLN A 117 -11.65 -19.02 19.57
N SER A 118 -11.10 -18.23 18.64
CA SER A 118 -10.15 -17.14 18.92
C SER A 118 -10.86 -15.79 18.88
N ARG A 119 -10.13 -14.71 19.20
CA ARG A 119 -10.65 -13.33 19.12
C ARG A 119 -10.76 -12.75 17.70
N PHE A 120 -10.59 -13.56 16.66
CA PHE A 120 -10.45 -13.11 15.26
C PHE A 120 -11.64 -13.45 14.37
N ARG A 121 -12.77 -13.87 14.95
CA ARG A 121 -13.98 -14.27 14.22
C ARG A 121 -14.43 -13.28 13.15
N ASP A 122 -14.41 -12.00 13.50
CA ASP A 122 -14.98 -10.91 12.69
C ASP A 122 -13.91 -10.08 11.96
N THR A 123 -12.64 -10.38 12.20
CA THR A 123 -11.50 -9.61 11.68
C THR A 123 -10.60 -10.40 10.74
N ALA A 124 -10.51 -11.72 10.93
CA ALA A 124 -9.76 -12.60 10.04
C ALA A 124 -10.54 -12.89 8.75
N ALA A 125 -9.87 -12.76 7.61
CA ALA A 125 -10.45 -13.15 6.33
C ALA A 125 -10.87 -14.63 6.34
N ASN A 126 -12.03 -14.90 5.75
CA ASN A 126 -12.45 -16.28 5.49
C ASN A 126 -11.72 -16.83 4.25
N ILE A 127 -11.70 -18.17 4.09
CA ILE A 127 -10.99 -18.81 2.96
C ILE A 127 -11.52 -18.35 1.59
N SER A 128 -12.81 -18.06 1.44
CA SER A 128 -13.35 -17.53 0.19
C SER A 128 -12.85 -16.12 -0.13
N THR A 129 -12.74 -15.24 0.88
CA THR A 129 -12.14 -13.91 0.75
C THR A 129 -10.69 -14.02 0.31
N LEU A 130 -9.92 -14.90 0.94
CA LEU A 130 -8.52 -15.15 0.56
C LEU A 130 -8.38 -15.74 -0.84
N HIS A 131 -9.25 -16.70 -1.18
CA HIS A 131 -9.32 -17.28 -2.51
C HIS A 131 -9.67 -16.21 -3.55
N ASN A 132 -10.59 -15.30 -3.27
CA ASN A 132 -10.93 -14.18 -4.16
C ASN A 132 -9.79 -13.15 -4.27
N ALA A 133 -8.98 -12.98 -3.22
CA ALA A 133 -7.76 -12.18 -3.31
C ALA A 133 -6.71 -12.86 -4.21
N VAL A 134 -6.63 -14.19 -4.22
CA VAL A 134 -5.78 -14.96 -5.15
C VAL A 134 -6.35 -14.98 -6.57
N PHE A 135 -7.66 -15.12 -6.71
CA PHE A 135 -8.41 -15.24 -7.96
C PHE A 135 -9.59 -14.24 -7.98
N PRO A 136 -9.34 -12.97 -8.30
CA PRO A 136 -10.40 -11.97 -8.44
C PRO A 136 -11.45 -12.43 -9.45
N GLY A 137 -12.73 -12.30 -9.09
CA GLY A 137 -13.84 -12.78 -9.93
C GLY A 137 -14.02 -14.30 -9.97
N GLY A 138 -13.30 -15.07 -9.14
CA GLY A 138 -13.51 -16.52 -8.96
C GLY A 138 -13.03 -17.39 -10.14
N ASN A 139 -12.27 -16.83 -11.08
CA ASN A 139 -11.82 -17.55 -12.27
C ASN A 139 -10.41 -18.14 -12.10
N ILE A 140 -10.31 -19.46 -12.19
CA ILE A 140 -9.11 -20.25 -11.85
C ILE A 140 -8.34 -20.67 -13.13
N SER A 141 -8.96 -20.50 -14.30
CA SER A 141 -8.45 -20.96 -15.61
C SER A 141 -7.24 -20.19 -16.15
N GLY A 142 -6.91 -19.04 -15.55
CA GLY A 142 -5.76 -18.20 -15.92
C GLY A 142 -4.52 -18.41 -15.07
N GLY A 143 -4.60 -19.19 -13.98
CA GLY A 143 -3.61 -19.18 -12.91
C GLY A 143 -3.91 -18.11 -11.85
N PRO A 144 -3.20 -18.13 -10.70
CA PRO A 144 -3.44 -17.19 -9.61
C PRO A 144 -2.99 -15.79 -9.98
N ALA A 145 -3.87 -14.81 -9.76
CA ALA A 145 -3.56 -13.39 -9.90
C ALA A 145 -2.82 -12.84 -8.67
N ARG A 146 -2.67 -13.58 -7.57
CA ARG A 146 -1.76 -13.20 -6.48
C ARG A 146 -1.10 -14.45 -5.94
N SER A 147 0.14 -14.35 -5.50
CA SER A 147 0.82 -15.49 -4.86
C SER A 147 0.01 -15.97 -3.66
N PRO A 148 -0.49 -17.22 -3.66
CA PRO A 148 -1.22 -17.76 -2.51
C PRO A 148 -0.37 -17.74 -1.24
N THR A 149 0.95 -17.90 -1.37
CA THR A 149 1.89 -17.80 -0.26
C THR A 149 1.88 -16.40 0.34
N LEU A 150 1.91 -15.35 -0.47
CA LEU A 150 1.91 -13.98 0.03
C LEU A 150 0.56 -13.61 0.66
N VAL A 151 -0.56 -14.00 0.04
CA VAL A 151 -1.89 -13.79 0.62
C VAL A 151 -2.03 -14.51 1.97
N ALA A 152 -1.51 -15.74 2.10
CA ALA A 152 -1.50 -16.48 3.36
C ALA A 152 -0.66 -15.76 4.44
N ILE A 153 0.53 -15.29 4.09
CA ILE A 153 1.42 -14.55 5.02
C ILE A 153 0.74 -13.27 5.50
N GLU A 154 0.28 -12.43 4.58
CA GLU A 154 -0.33 -11.14 4.89
C GLU A 154 -1.56 -11.31 5.78
N SER A 155 -2.35 -12.36 5.53
CA SER A 155 -3.56 -12.64 6.31
C SER A 155 -3.25 -13.16 7.71
N LEU A 156 -2.29 -14.09 7.83
CA LEU A 156 -1.88 -14.66 9.13
C LEU A 156 -1.14 -13.64 9.99
N CYS A 157 -0.38 -12.74 9.37
CA CYS A 157 0.30 -11.66 10.10
C CYS A 157 -0.64 -10.52 10.48
N ASN A 158 -1.67 -10.25 9.69
CA ASN A 158 -2.61 -9.15 9.93
C ASN A 158 -4.02 -9.67 10.28
N LEU A 159 -4.15 -10.71 11.11
CA LEU A 159 -5.45 -11.33 11.44
C LEU A 159 -6.50 -10.33 11.96
N GLY A 160 -6.07 -9.24 12.60
CA GLY A 160 -6.95 -8.18 13.10
C GLY A 160 -7.59 -7.30 12.02
N GLU A 161 -7.07 -7.31 10.79
CA GLU A 161 -7.49 -6.43 9.69
C GLU A 161 -7.62 -7.18 8.34
N SER A 162 -7.26 -8.46 8.31
CA SER A 162 -7.11 -9.22 7.06
C SER A 162 -8.41 -9.38 6.27
N SER A 163 -9.59 -9.43 6.92
CA SER A 163 -10.86 -9.54 6.19
C SER A 163 -11.09 -8.32 5.29
N GLU A 164 -11.04 -7.12 5.88
CA GLU A 164 -11.22 -5.87 5.14
C GLU A 164 -10.10 -5.67 4.12
N GLY A 165 -8.84 -5.89 4.53
CA GLY A 165 -7.68 -5.74 3.65
C GLY A 165 -7.73 -6.64 2.42
N MET A 166 -8.14 -7.91 2.56
CA MET A 166 -8.16 -8.86 1.43
C MET A 166 -9.39 -8.69 0.53
N GLU A 167 -10.52 -8.23 1.06
CA GLU A 167 -11.70 -7.88 0.26
C GLU A 167 -11.45 -6.66 -0.61
N ASP A 168 -10.78 -5.64 -0.08
CA ASP A 168 -10.43 -4.42 -0.79
C ASP A 168 -9.44 -4.66 -1.95
N VAL A 169 -8.51 -5.59 -1.76
CA VAL A 169 -7.51 -5.93 -2.77
C VAL A 169 -8.12 -6.62 -3.98
N GLY A 170 -9.13 -7.45 -3.77
CA GLY A 170 -9.85 -8.13 -4.85
C GLY A 170 -10.62 -7.17 -5.78
N SER A 171 -10.92 -5.94 -5.36
CA SER A 171 -11.73 -4.98 -6.11
C SER A 171 -10.97 -3.71 -6.52
N LEU A 172 -9.87 -3.38 -5.84
CA LEU A 172 -9.13 -2.13 -6.03
C LEU A 172 -8.65 -1.91 -7.46
N GLU A 173 -7.99 -2.91 -8.05
CA GLU A 173 -7.39 -2.78 -9.38
C GLU A 173 -8.45 -2.78 -10.48
N GLU A 174 -9.52 -3.57 -10.33
CA GLU A 174 -10.67 -3.53 -11.24
C GLU A 174 -11.38 -2.18 -11.19
N ALA A 175 -11.51 -1.60 -9.99
CA ALA A 175 -12.17 -0.33 -9.80
C ALA A 175 -11.40 0.86 -10.41
N LEU A 176 -10.06 0.84 -10.37
CA LEU A 176 -9.23 2.02 -10.65
C LEU A 176 -8.33 1.90 -11.88
N CYS A 177 -7.93 0.69 -12.28
CA CYS A 177 -6.97 0.49 -13.37
C CYS A 177 -7.62 0.30 -14.76
N GLU A 178 -8.94 0.22 -14.84
CA GLU A 178 -9.64 0.14 -16.13
C GLU A 178 -9.83 1.53 -16.75
N ILE A 179 -9.56 1.64 -18.06
CA ILE A 179 -9.90 2.84 -18.84
C ILE A 179 -11.42 2.84 -19.02
N PRO A 180 -12.16 3.82 -18.45
CA PRO A 180 -13.61 3.87 -18.64
C PRO A 180 -13.88 4.19 -20.12
N SER A 181 -14.32 3.19 -20.86
CA SER A 181 -14.77 3.35 -22.24
C SER A 181 -16.18 3.98 -22.23
N PRO A 182 -16.54 4.88 -23.16
CA PRO A 182 -17.88 5.46 -23.22
C PRO A 182 -19.01 4.45 -23.47
N ALA A 183 -18.68 3.18 -23.76
CA ALA A 183 -19.61 2.08 -23.94
C ALA A 183 -19.65 1.13 -22.72
N GLY A 184 -20.06 1.63 -21.55
CA GLY A 184 -20.43 0.83 -20.38
C GLY A 184 -19.34 -0.10 -19.79
N PRO A 185 -19.61 -0.73 -18.63
CA PRO A 185 -18.77 -1.80 -18.12
C PRO A 185 -19.04 -3.05 -18.97
N GLY A 186 -18.27 -3.18 -20.06
CA GLY A 186 -18.29 -4.35 -20.91
C GLY A 186 -17.52 -5.48 -20.25
N SER A 187 -18.27 -6.45 -19.72
CA SER A 187 -17.80 -7.78 -19.35
C SER A 187 -16.86 -8.35 -20.41
N ASP A 188 -15.73 -8.89 -19.96
CA ASP A 188 -14.68 -9.59 -20.72
C ASP A 188 -13.38 -8.79 -20.80
N LYS A 189 -12.56 -8.89 -19.75
CA LYS A 189 -11.11 -9.09 -19.88
C LYS A 189 -10.50 -9.57 -18.56
N ARG A 190 -9.69 -10.62 -18.69
CA ARG A 190 -9.10 -11.46 -17.63
C ARG A 190 -7.71 -10.92 -17.29
N HIS A 191 -7.34 -10.84 -16.01
CA HIS A 191 -6.03 -10.32 -15.61
C HIS A 191 -5.39 -11.13 -14.47
N LEU A 192 -4.18 -11.61 -14.76
CA LEU A 192 -3.22 -12.14 -13.80
C LEU A 192 -2.50 -10.94 -13.19
N LEU A 193 -2.54 -10.81 -11.87
CA LEU A 193 -1.89 -9.75 -11.11
C LEU A 193 -0.67 -10.37 -10.38
N GLU A 194 0.17 -9.55 -9.75
CA GLU A 194 1.22 -10.03 -8.84
C GLU A 194 1.05 -9.35 -7.49
N ALA A 195 1.28 -10.08 -6.40
CA ALA A 195 1.00 -9.61 -5.05
C ALA A 195 2.03 -8.58 -4.56
N ARG A 196 1.57 -7.45 -4.00
CA ARG A 196 2.40 -6.54 -3.19
C ARG A 196 1.65 -6.03 -1.95
N ARG A 197 2.42 -5.70 -0.92
CA ARG A 197 1.99 -5.51 0.47
C ARG A 197 0.96 -4.38 0.63
N LEU A 198 -0.05 -4.62 1.47
CA LEU A 198 -0.99 -3.58 1.88
C LEU A 198 -0.83 -3.17 3.34
N ASN A 199 -0.49 -4.11 4.24
CA ASN A 199 -0.38 -3.85 5.68
C ASN A 199 0.88 -4.51 6.27
N LEU A 200 1.69 -3.74 6.99
CA LEU A 200 2.77 -4.25 7.84
C LEU A 200 2.32 -4.18 9.30
N VAL A 201 2.41 -5.30 10.02
CA VAL A 201 2.13 -5.36 11.47
C VAL A 201 2.97 -4.30 12.18
N GLY A 202 2.30 -3.32 12.77
CA GLY A 202 2.90 -2.25 13.57
C GLY A 202 3.36 -1.02 12.80
N ALA A 203 3.22 -0.96 11.47
CA ALA A 203 3.46 0.25 10.68
C ALA A 203 2.12 0.84 10.17
N PRO A 204 2.01 2.16 9.98
CA PRO A 204 0.78 2.78 9.46
C PRO A 204 0.46 2.21 8.08
N THR A 205 -0.77 1.76 7.89
CA THR A 205 -1.25 1.29 6.59
C THR A 205 -1.41 2.46 5.62
N ILE A 206 -1.48 2.18 4.32
CA ILE A 206 -1.82 3.23 3.36
C ILE A 206 -3.18 3.86 3.66
N ALA A 207 -4.19 3.06 4.02
CA ALA A 207 -5.50 3.58 4.41
C ALA A 207 -5.38 4.57 5.56
N THR A 208 -4.53 4.26 6.54
CA THR A 208 -4.22 5.18 7.65
C THR A 208 -3.63 6.48 7.14
N ALA A 209 -2.60 6.43 6.28
CA ALA A 209 -1.99 7.63 5.71
C ALA A 209 -3.00 8.47 4.90
N LEU A 210 -3.80 7.84 4.04
CA LEU A 210 -4.83 8.54 3.25
C LEU A 210 -5.90 9.18 4.15
N ASP A 211 -6.32 8.52 5.21
CA ASP A 211 -7.20 9.09 6.24
C ASP A 211 -6.55 10.30 6.92
N GLY A 212 -5.26 10.20 7.25
CA GLY A 212 -4.47 11.29 7.82
C GLY A 212 -4.39 12.52 6.92
N ILE A 213 -4.18 12.34 5.61
CA ILE A 213 -4.19 13.43 4.61
C ILE A 213 -5.58 14.07 4.56
N ASN A 214 -6.62 13.26 4.42
CA ASN A 214 -8.00 13.73 4.28
C ASN A 214 -8.49 14.48 5.53
N ASN A 215 -7.99 14.12 6.72
CA ASN A 215 -8.36 14.75 7.99
C ASN A 215 -7.40 15.87 8.44
N GLY A 216 -6.43 16.26 7.60
CA GLY A 216 -5.46 17.32 7.93
C GLY A 216 -4.48 16.97 9.05
N GLN A 217 -4.30 15.68 9.33
CA GLN A 217 -3.29 15.19 10.29
C GLN A 217 -1.92 15.00 9.62
N LEU A 218 -1.91 14.86 8.29
CA LEU A 218 -0.72 14.87 7.45
C LEU A 218 -0.79 16.08 6.52
N SER A 219 0.18 16.99 6.65
CA SER A 219 0.22 18.23 5.87
C SER A 219 1.12 18.09 4.66
N LEU A 220 0.65 18.55 3.50
CA LEU A 220 1.48 18.58 2.29
C LEU A 220 2.70 19.47 2.52
N HIS A 221 3.90 18.89 2.45
CA HIS A 221 5.15 19.63 2.57
C HIS A 221 5.68 19.99 1.18
N TYR A 222 5.79 19.01 0.28
CA TYR A 222 6.30 19.28 -1.07
C TYR A 222 5.82 18.28 -2.11
N MET A 223 5.92 18.71 -3.37
CA MET A 223 5.89 17.87 -4.55
C MET A 223 7.18 18.03 -5.34
N ARG A 224 7.61 16.98 -6.03
CA ARG A 224 8.83 16.97 -6.82
C ARG A 224 8.74 15.94 -7.92
N TRP A 225 9.16 16.31 -9.12
CA TRP A 225 9.37 15.32 -10.19
C TRP A 225 10.72 14.62 -10.01
N LEU A 226 10.78 13.32 -10.27
CA LEU A 226 12.01 12.56 -10.33
C LEU A 226 12.15 11.96 -11.74
N GLU A 227 13.34 12.08 -12.29
CA GLU A 227 13.69 11.39 -13.53
C GLU A 227 13.90 9.91 -13.21
N SER A 228 13.15 9.03 -13.87
CA SER A 228 13.36 7.58 -13.76
C SER A 228 14.29 7.12 -14.88
N ARG A 229 15.58 7.43 -14.73
CA ARG A 229 16.61 6.93 -15.62
C ARG A 229 17.37 5.78 -14.96
N ASP A 230 17.50 4.66 -15.65
CA ASP A 230 18.48 3.66 -15.25
C ASP A 230 19.87 4.23 -15.55
N PRO A 231 20.76 4.39 -14.54
CA PRO A 231 22.11 4.86 -14.78
C PRO A 231 22.93 3.97 -15.72
N ASN A 232 22.47 2.75 -16.00
CA ASN A 232 23.10 1.81 -16.94
C ASN A 232 22.40 1.75 -18.31
N ASP A 233 21.24 2.39 -18.48
CA ASP A 233 20.56 2.53 -19.78
C ASP A 233 20.54 4.01 -20.19
N PRO A 234 21.42 4.44 -21.12
CA PRO A 234 21.48 5.83 -21.57
C PRO A 234 20.27 6.24 -22.42
N GLY A 235 19.34 5.33 -22.72
CA GLY A 235 18.10 5.61 -23.45
C GLY A 235 17.24 6.70 -22.83
N PRO A 236 16.21 7.17 -23.56
CA PRO A 236 15.23 8.08 -23.00
C PRO A 236 14.52 7.41 -21.82
N PRO A 237 14.17 8.16 -20.75
CA PRO A 237 13.40 7.59 -19.66
C PRO A 237 12.09 7.02 -20.19
N THR A 238 11.66 5.90 -19.61
CA THR A 238 10.39 5.23 -19.97
C THR A 238 9.24 5.64 -19.05
N GLN A 239 9.56 6.33 -17.95
CA GLN A 239 8.60 6.87 -16.99
C GLN A 239 9.17 8.12 -16.31
N VAL A 240 8.31 8.90 -15.66
CA VAL A 240 8.66 9.88 -14.63
C VAL A 240 7.95 9.54 -13.34
N ILE A 241 8.48 10.04 -12.22
CA ILE A 241 7.87 9.80 -10.91
C ILE A 241 7.48 11.14 -10.31
N LEU A 242 6.22 11.27 -9.87
CA LEU A 242 5.81 12.37 -8.99
C LEU A 242 6.02 11.91 -7.54
N GLU A 243 6.96 12.54 -6.85
CA GLU A 243 7.13 12.41 -5.40
C GLU A 243 6.32 13.46 -4.67
N ILE A 244 5.58 13.04 -3.65
CA ILE A 244 4.73 13.89 -2.81
C ILE A 244 5.09 13.61 -1.34
N GLY A 245 5.69 14.59 -0.69
CA GLY A 245 6.08 14.52 0.72
C GLY A 245 5.01 15.11 1.62
N PHE A 246 4.47 14.31 2.52
CA PHE A 246 3.59 14.74 3.60
C PHE A 246 4.34 14.75 4.91
N TRP A 247 4.25 15.87 5.63
CA TRP A 247 4.74 15.99 6.99
C TRP A 247 3.79 15.28 7.97
N ILE A 248 4.35 14.55 8.94
CA ILE A 248 3.57 13.94 10.01
C ILE A 248 3.22 15.03 11.02
N GLY A 249 1.98 15.51 10.96
CA GLY A 249 1.47 16.60 11.78
C GLY A 249 0.74 17.65 10.95
N PRO A 250 -0.18 18.41 11.58
CA PRO A 250 -0.90 19.48 10.91
C PRO A 250 -0.01 20.70 10.60
N ASP A 251 1.00 20.96 11.45
CA ASP A 251 1.89 22.11 11.33
C ASP A 251 3.25 21.68 10.77
N LEU A 252 3.61 22.19 9.58
CA LEU A 252 4.90 21.93 8.94
C LEU A 252 6.07 22.31 9.86
N GLY A 253 7.06 21.42 9.96
CA GLY A 253 8.29 21.66 10.73
C GLY A 253 8.14 21.57 12.25
N ARG A 254 6.92 21.53 12.79
CA ARG A 254 6.67 21.37 14.22
C ARG A 254 6.52 19.91 14.61
N ARG A 255 7.00 19.56 15.80
CA ARG A 255 6.82 18.22 16.35
C ARG A 255 5.32 17.95 16.56
N PRO A 256 4.76 16.88 15.97
CA PRO A 256 3.36 16.53 16.21
C PRO A 256 3.16 16.01 17.63
N ILE A 257 1.91 16.01 18.09
CA ILE A 257 1.54 15.34 19.35
C ILE A 257 1.81 13.83 19.24
N THR A 258 2.11 13.20 20.39
CA THR A 258 2.45 11.76 20.47
C THR A 258 1.42 10.87 19.77
N ALA A 259 0.12 11.16 19.92
CA ALA A 259 -0.93 10.37 19.28
C ALA A 259 -0.87 10.36 17.74
N ILE A 260 -0.53 11.50 17.12
CA ILE A 260 -0.35 11.59 15.66
C ILE A 260 0.96 10.90 15.27
N GLN A 261 2.04 11.16 16.02
CA GLN A 261 3.34 10.54 15.78
C GLN A 261 3.24 9.00 15.82
N ASP A 262 2.62 8.43 16.86
CA ASP A 262 2.47 6.98 17.00
C ASP A 262 1.53 6.37 15.96
N ARG A 263 0.54 7.13 15.47
CA ARG A 263 -0.37 6.67 14.42
C ARG A 263 0.30 6.58 13.05
N PHE A 264 1.22 7.48 12.74
CA PHE A 264 1.76 7.67 11.39
C PHE A 264 3.27 7.39 11.26
N SER A 265 3.94 6.96 12.32
CA SER A 265 5.35 6.53 12.25
C SER A 265 5.47 5.03 12.36
N ASP A 266 6.49 4.48 11.70
CA ASP A 266 6.96 3.13 12.00
C ASP A 266 7.69 3.12 13.36
N PRO A 267 7.19 2.39 14.36
CA PRO A 267 7.85 2.24 15.66
C PRO A 267 9.10 1.34 15.60
N ASN A 268 9.31 0.61 14.51
CA ASN A 268 10.40 -0.38 14.40
C ASN A 268 11.70 0.21 13.84
N HIS A 269 11.77 1.51 13.61
CA HIS A 269 13.00 2.20 13.23
C HIS A 269 13.83 2.58 14.46
N SER A 270 15.09 2.12 14.48
CA SER A 270 15.94 2.19 15.67
C SER A 270 16.69 3.51 15.88
N GLN A 271 16.71 4.42 14.89
CA GLN A 271 17.54 5.63 14.94
C GLN A 271 16.74 6.90 15.26
N ASP A 272 15.60 7.13 14.61
CA ASP A 272 14.76 8.33 14.79
C ASP A 272 13.30 8.01 14.41
N ARG A 273 12.35 8.79 14.95
CA ARG A 273 10.94 8.70 14.54
C ARG A 273 10.74 9.34 13.17
N ASP A 274 9.80 8.80 12.40
CA ASP A 274 9.46 9.32 11.08
C ASP A 274 8.93 10.75 11.16
N ARG A 275 9.30 11.56 10.17
CA ARG A 275 8.85 12.95 10.02
C ARG A 275 8.02 13.13 8.76
N TRP A 276 8.21 12.25 7.78
CA TRP A 276 7.48 12.27 6.52
C TRP A 276 6.86 10.92 6.19
N ILE A 277 5.70 10.99 5.56
CA ILE A 277 5.16 9.95 4.69
C ILE A 277 5.30 10.46 3.26
N VAL A 278 5.89 9.66 2.39
CA VAL A 278 6.18 10.06 1.01
C VAL A 278 5.48 9.11 0.07
N VAL A 279 4.76 9.67 -0.90
CA VAL A 279 4.07 8.97 -1.98
C VAL A 279 4.84 9.14 -3.28
N HIS A 280 4.96 8.05 -4.06
CA HIS A 280 5.47 8.04 -5.42
C HIS A 280 4.38 7.62 -6.39
N LEU A 281 4.12 8.46 -7.40
CA LEU A 281 3.28 8.10 -8.54
C LEU A 281 4.18 7.83 -9.73
N HIS A 282 4.21 6.59 -10.20
CA HIS A 282 4.92 6.23 -11.41
C HIS A 282 4.05 6.52 -12.62
N ILE A 283 4.55 7.37 -13.52
CA ILE A 283 3.82 7.83 -14.70
C ILE A 283 4.59 7.37 -15.93
N PRO A 284 4.07 6.40 -16.69
CA PRO A 284 4.73 5.94 -17.91
C PRO A 284 4.79 7.07 -18.93
N LEU A 285 5.84 7.10 -19.74
CA LEU A 285 5.97 7.98 -20.91
C LEU A 285 5.57 7.19 -22.16
N SER A 286 4.29 7.29 -22.56
CA SER A 286 3.69 6.55 -23.67
C SER A 286 2.44 7.25 -24.22
N GLU A 287 1.77 6.63 -25.19
CA GLU A 287 0.41 7.00 -25.65
C GLU A 287 -0.66 7.02 -24.56
N MET A 288 -0.41 6.41 -23.40
CA MET A 288 -1.37 6.35 -22.28
C MET A 288 -1.00 7.30 -21.13
N THR A 289 0.09 8.07 -21.24
CA THR A 289 0.45 9.07 -20.23
C THR A 289 -0.68 10.04 -19.97
N PHE A 290 -1.41 10.42 -21.02
CA PHE A 290 -2.58 11.27 -20.93
C PHE A 290 -3.81 10.52 -21.42
N ARG A 291 -4.93 10.71 -20.73
CA ARG A 291 -6.20 10.14 -21.18
C ARG A 291 -6.70 10.87 -22.41
N ILE A 292 -6.86 10.10 -23.49
CA ILE A 292 -7.43 10.57 -24.75
C ILE A 292 -8.94 10.82 -24.59
N GLY A 293 -9.43 11.90 -25.21
CA GLY A 293 -10.88 12.19 -25.28
C GLY A 293 -11.47 12.76 -24.00
N SER A 294 -10.62 13.23 -23.07
CA SER A 294 -11.03 13.99 -21.89
C SER A 294 -11.19 15.49 -22.24
N PHE A 295 -11.91 16.21 -21.38
CA PHE A 295 -11.99 17.67 -21.44
C PHE A 295 -10.80 18.35 -20.74
N ASP A 296 -10.02 17.59 -19.96
CA ASP A 296 -8.87 18.06 -19.20
C ASP A 296 -7.67 17.11 -19.35
N TRP A 297 -6.48 17.59 -19.01
CA TRP A 297 -5.28 16.77 -18.92
C TRP A 297 -5.37 15.81 -17.73
N GLU A 298 -5.81 14.57 -17.98
CA GLU A 298 -5.78 13.50 -16.99
C GLU A 298 -4.52 12.66 -17.18
N ILE A 299 -3.68 12.57 -16.14
CA ILE A 299 -2.41 11.83 -16.18
C ILE A 299 -2.61 10.38 -15.73
N GLY A 300 -2.06 9.44 -16.49
CA GLY A 300 -2.08 8.03 -16.17
C GLY A 300 -0.95 7.65 -15.21
N VAL A 301 -1.32 7.02 -14.10
CA VAL A 301 -0.41 6.49 -13.09
C VAL A 301 -0.43 4.97 -13.17
N SER A 302 0.75 4.40 -13.35
CA SER A 302 0.92 2.96 -13.50
C SER A 302 1.18 2.25 -12.19
N SER A 303 1.79 2.92 -11.22
CA SER A 303 1.89 2.40 -9.86
C SER A 303 2.00 3.51 -8.83
N PHE A 304 1.63 3.13 -7.62
CA PHE A 304 1.57 4.02 -6.47
C PHE A 304 2.35 3.38 -5.32
N GLY A 305 3.44 4.04 -4.91
CA GLY A 305 4.30 3.60 -3.81
C GLY A 305 4.23 4.56 -2.63
N MET A 306 4.50 4.07 -1.43
CA MET A 306 4.61 4.87 -0.22
C MET A 306 5.82 4.44 0.62
N TYR A 307 6.51 5.40 1.23
CA TYR A 307 7.55 5.13 2.22
C TYR A 307 7.59 6.17 3.34
N HIS A 308 8.17 5.81 4.48
CA HIS A 308 8.38 6.72 5.60
C HIS A 308 9.82 7.25 5.62
N SER A 309 10.03 8.48 6.12
CA SER A 309 11.37 9.08 6.21
C SER A 309 11.54 9.88 7.49
N GLN A 310 12.74 9.83 8.08
CA GLN A 310 13.10 10.55 9.32
C GLN A 310 13.92 11.81 9.06
N GLY A 311 14.51 11.93 7.87
CA GLY A 311 15.47 12.98 7.55
C GLY A 311 15.24 13.56 6.17
N THR A 312 16.11 14.50 5.79
CA THR A 312 16.16 15.02 4.42
C THR A 312 17.52 14.72 3.80
N GLN A 313 17.55 14.63 2.47
CA GLN A 313 18.79 14.54 1.70
C GLN A 313 18.83 15.61 0.64
N LEU A 314 20.04 16.10 0.37
CA LEU A 314 20.32 16.84 -0.85
C LEU A 314 20.71 15.83 -1.92
N PRO A 315 20.05 15.79 -3.09
CA PRO A 315 20.48 14.95 -4.20
C PRO A 315 21.93 15.22 -4.58
N GLU A 316 22.70 14.19 -4.94
CA GLU A 316 24.15 14.31 -5.12
C GLU A 316 24.56 15.19 -6.33
N ARG A 317 23.70 15.29 -7.35
CA ARG A 317 23.98 16.06 -8.55
C ARG A 317 22.70 16.72 -9.08
N PRO A 318 22.76 17.99 -9.51
CA PRO A 318 21.65 18.59 -10.24
C PRO A 318 21.56 17.99 -11.64
N VAL A 319 20.34 17.78 -12.12
CA VAL A 319 20.11 17.31 -13.50
C VAL A 319 20.53 18.39 -14.51
N HIS A 320 20.40 19.66 -14.14
CA HIS A 320 20.79 20.81 -14.96
C HIS A 320 21.82 21.71 -14.26
N THR A 321 22.79 22.22 -15.01
CA THR A 321 23.78 23.18 -14.49
C THR A 321 23.12 24.52 -14.12
N GLY A 322 23.57 25.14 -13.02
CA GLY A 322 23.07 26.45 -12.58
C GLY A 322 21.75 26.43 -11.81
N VAL A 323 21.19 25.26 -11.49
CA VAL A 323 19.96 25.14 -10.69
C VAL A 323 20.28 24.87 -9.22
N THR A 324 19.54 25.54 -8.33
CA THR A 324 19.61 25.27 -6.88
C THR A 324 18.86 23.99 -6.55
N LEU A 325 19.56 23.05 -5.91
CA LEU A 325 18.99 21.79 -5.45
C LEU A 325 18.21 21.99 -4.15
N HIS A 326 16.96 21.53 -4.11
CA HIS A 326 16.20 21.48 -2.86
C HIS A 326 16.40 20.13 -2.16
N ARG A 327 16.49 20.16 -0.83
CA ARG A 327 16.45 18.96 0.00
C ARG A 327 15.08 18.31 -0.07
N ARG A 328 15.02 16.99 -0.07
CA ARG A 328 13.78 16.22 -0.08
C ARG A 328 13.80 15.17 1.03
N ALA A 329 12.65 14.62 1.39
CA ALA A 329 12.59 13.52 2.35
C ALA A 329 13.58 12.42 1.94
N GLN A 330 14.38 11.97 2.89
CA GLN A 330 15.50 11.09 2.60
C GLN A 330 14.98 9.72 2.20
N TRP A 331 15.43 9.26 1.04
CA TRP A 331 15.31 7.89 0.62
C TRP A 331 16.52 7.11 1.13
N ARG A 332 16.36 6.34 2.22
CA ARG A 332 17.43 5.50 2.76
C ARG A 332 17.33 4.10 2.18
N PHE A 333 18.38 3.70 1.46
CA PHE A 333 18.72 2.28 1.35
C PHE A 333 19.44 1.86 2.63
N THR A 334 19.35 0.59 3.01
CA THR A 334 20.13 0.09 4.15
C THR A 334 21.63 0.29 3.91
N ASP A 335 22.40 0.55 4.97
CA ASP A 335 23.87 0.63 4.93
C ASP A 335 24.51 -0.67 4.40
N SER A 336 23.76 -1.77 4.45
CA SER A 336 24.16 -3.05 3.88
C SER A 336 23.90 -3.17 2.37
N TYR A 337 23.29 -2.17 1.72
CA TYR A 337 22.99 -2.15 0.29
C TYR A 337 24.18 -1.55 -0.46
N ALA A 338 25.00 -2.42 -1.07
CA ALA A 338 26.21 -2.00 -1.75
C ALA A 338 25.88 -1.28 -3.07
N ASN A 339 25.97 0.05 -3.08
CA ASN A 339 25.89 0.92 -4.27
C ASN A 339 24.68 0.64 -5.18
N GLY A 340 23.51 0.34 -4.61
CA GLY A 340 22.29 0.16 -5.40
C GLY A 340 22.12 -1.21 -6.06
N ARG A 341 23.07 -2.16 -5.88
CA ARG A 341 23.11 -3.39 -6.68
C ARG A 341 22.71 -4.66 -5.93
N TYR A 342 23.11 -4.81 -4.67
CA TYR A 342 22.75 -5.98 -3.86
C TYR A 342 22.95 -5.71 -2.36
N ASN A 343 22.08 -6.30 -1.55
CA ASN A 343 22.17 -6.24 -0.10
C ASN A 343 23.15 -7.31 0.42
N ARG A 344 24.09 -6.90 1.27
CA ARG A 344 25.08 -7.76 1.92
C ARG A 344 24.79 -7.99 3.40
N GLY A 345 23.62 -7.56 3.91
CA GLY A 345 23.33 -7.58 5.35
C GLY A 345 21.86 -7.37 5.71
N ALA A 346 21.59 -7.02 6.95
CA ALA A 346 20.31 -7.23 7.61
C ALA A 346 19.20 -6.18 7.36
N MET A 347 19.33 -5.27 6.39
CA MET A 347 18.43 -4.12 6.14
C MET A 347 17.90 -3.36 7.37
N ARG A 348 18.76 -3.04 8.35
CA ARG A 348 18.35 -2.45 9.64
C ARG A 348 18.02 -0.94 9.60
N ASN A 349 18.41 -0.22 8.53
CA ASN A 349 18.28 1.24 8.40
C ASN A 349 17.55 1.67 7.11
N TYR A 350 16.54 0.92 6.69
CA TYR A 350 15.85 1.09 5.41
C TYR A 350 14.42 1.61 5.61
N ASN A 351 13.99 2.60 4.83
CA ASN A 351 12.61 3.12 4.88
C ASN A 351 11.59 2.03 4.55
N ILE A 352 10.63 1.72 5.43
CA ILE A 352 9.51 0.82 5.11
C ILE A 352 8.81 1.31 3.85
N ARG A 353 8.52 0.36 2.95
CA ARG A 353 7.83 0.62 1.67
C ARG A 353 6.57 -0.21 1.55
N MET A 354 5.56 0.41 0.97
CA MET A 354 4.32 -0.22 0.55
C MET A 354 4.02 0.18 -0.89
N GLU A 355 3.41 -0.71 -1.65
CA GLU A 355 2.93 -0.42 -3.00
C GLU A 355 1.46 -0.85 -3.06
N PRO A 356 0.54 0.07 -2.72
CA PRO A 356 -0.85 -0.30 -2.52
C PRO A 356 -1.58 -0.83 -3.76
N PHE A 357 -1.15 -0.44 -4.97
CA PHE A 357 -1.59 -1.07 -6.23
C PHE A 357 -0.67 -0.71 -7.41
N ASN A 358 -0.71 -1.54 -8.46
CA ASN A 358 0.06 -1.37 -9.70
C ASN A 358 -0.75 -1.81 -10.92
N CYS A 359 -1.07 -0.87 -11.80
CA CYS A 359 -1.87 -1.10 -12.99
C CYS A 359 -1.07 -1.66 -14.20
N ASN A 360 0.27 -1.70 -14.16
CA ASN A 360 1.10 -2.19 -15.27
C ASN A 360 0.82 -3.66 -15.66
N TYR A 361 0.20 -4.43 -14.77
CA TYR A 361 -0.01 -5.87 -14.93
C TYR A 361 -1.36 -6.29 -15.51
N VAL A 362 -2.24 -5.34 -15.84
CA VAL A 362 -3.56 -5.60 -16.42
C VAL A 362 -3.40 -6.02 -17.91
N ASN A 363 -2.79 -7.18 -18.19
CA ASN A 363 -2.52 -7.77 -19.52
C ASN A 363 -1.51 -7.00 -20.39
N GLN A 364 -0.47 -7.72 -20.86
CA GLN A 364 0.55 -7.27 -21.81
C GLN A 364 0.00 -6.64 -23.11
N ARG A 365 -1.31 -6.74 -23.37
CA ARG A 365 -2.00 -6.12 -24.51
C ARG A 365 -2.72 -4.80 -24.20
N ASN A 366 -3.06 -4.49 -22.94
CA ASN A 366 -3.78 -3.28 -22.54
C ASN A 366 -3.27 -2.78 -21.19
N ARG A 367 -2.20 -1.97 -21.11
CA ARG A 367 -1.74 -1.49 -19.80
C ARG A 367 -2.83 -0.63 -19.16
N GLY A 368 -3.47 -1.13 -18.11
CA GLY A 368 -4.38 -0.34 -17.29
C GLY A 368 -3.61 0.82 -16.64
N LEU A 369 -4.25 1.95 -16.43
CA LEU A 369 -3.70 3.07 -15.68
C LEU A 369 -4.79 3.65 -14.79
N TRP A 370 -4.39 4.06 -13.60
CA TRP A 370 -5.23 4.88 -12.75
C TRP A 370 -5.05 6.34 -13.16
N TYR A 371 -6.15 7.07 -13.35
CA TYR A 371 -6.14 8.49 -13.67
C TYR A 371 -6.61 9.27 -12.45
N PRO A 372 -5.70 9.82 -11.60
CA PRO A 372 -6.08 10.40 -10.31
C PRO A 372 -7.09 11.56 -10.41
N SER A 373 -7.07 12.29 -11.53
CA SER A 373 -8.01 13.39 -11.78
C SER A 373 -9.43 12.93 -12.15
N HIS A 374 -9.61 11.65 -12.46
CA HIS A 374 -10.89 11.09 -12.83
C HIS A 374 -11.70 10.67 -11.60
N ASP A 375 -13.01 10.93 -11.60
CA ASP A 375 -13.90 10.49 -10.53
C ASP A 375 -14.50 9.10 -10.81
N TYR A 376 -13.99 8.10 -10.11
CA TYR A 376 -14.43 6.71 -10.22
C TYR A 376 -15.68 6.39 -9.37
N SER A 377 -16.34 7.38 -8.74
CA SER A 377 -17.46 7.16 -7.81
C SER A 377 -18.58 6.31 -8.41
N ARG A 378 -18.87 6.45 -9.71
CA ARG A 378 -19.90 5.65 -10.38
C ARG A 378 -19.52 4.18 -10.49
N SER A 379 -18.30 3.87 -10.92
CA SER A 379 -17.81 2.49 -11.03
C SER A 379 -17.73 1.83 -9.64
N LEU A 380 -17.31 2.59 -8.63
CA LEU A 380 -17.26 2.13 -7.24
C LEU A 380 -18.66 1.84 -6.68
N GLU A 381 -19.66 2.60 -7.07
CA GLU A 381 -21.05 2.35 -6.67
C GLU A 381 -21.60 1.06 -7.30
N THR A 382 -21.31 0.80 -8.58
CA THR A 382 -21.67 -0.47 -9.23
C THR A 382 -21.05 -1.68 -8.54
N LEU A 383 -19.76 -1.62 -8.21
CA LEU A 383 -19.09 -2.69 -7.46
C LEU A 383 -19.72 -2.90 -6.06
N ARG A 384 -20.19 -1.81 -5.43
CA ARG A 384 -20.89 -1.87 -4.14
C ARG A 384 -22.26 -2.55 -4.26
N GLU A 385 -23.01 -2.26 -5.33
CA GLU A 385 -24.29 -2.94 -5.65
C GLU A 385 -24.07 -4.45 -5.86
N GLU A 386 -22.90 -4.83 -6.40
CA GLU A 386 -22.45 -6.23 -6.53
C GLU A 386 -21.92 -6.84 -5.22
N HIS A 387 -22.10 -6.16 -4.08
CA HIS A 387 -21.68 -6.60 -2.74
C HIS A 387 -20.16 -6.80 -2.62
N ARG A 388 -19.37 -6.01 -3.36
CA ARG A 388 -17.90 -6.01 -3.27
C ARG A 388 -17.43 -4.88 -2.37
N SER A 389 -16.36 -5.11 -1.60
CA SER A 389 -15.73 -4.05 -0.82
C SER A 389 -15.11 -3.02 -1.74
N THR A 390 -15.20 -1.74 -1.39
CA THR A 390 -14.63 -0.62 -2.16
C THR A 390 -13.92 0.39 -1.28
N SER A 391 -13.65 0.06 -0.01
CA SER A 391 -13.20 1.02 1.01
C SER A 391 -11.84 1.65 0.63
N MET A 392 -10.84 0.81 0.35
CA MET A 392 -9.54 1.27 -0.14
C MET A 392 -9.63 2.01 -1.49
N ALA A 393 -10.40 1.48 -2.44
CA ALA A 393 -10.54 2.08 -3.76
C ALA A 393 -11.20 3.48 -3.70
N ARG A 394 -12.17 3.66 -2.80
CA ARG A 394 -12.76 4.97 -2.49
C ARG A 394 -11.76 5.91 -1.82
N SER A 395 -10.92 5.40 -0.93
CA SER A 395 -9.88 6.20 -0.26
C SER A 395 -8.84 6.70 -1.25
N ILE A 396 -8.40 5.85 -2.19
CA ILE A 396 -7.47 6.20 -3.26
C ILE A 396 -8.14 7.14 -4.28
N ASN A 397 -9.40 6.89 -4.68
CA ASN A 397 -10.16 7.81 -5.54
C ASN A 397 -10.25 9.20 -4.90
N ARG A 398 -10.62 9.28 -3.62
CA ARG A 398 -10.67 10.54 -2.87
C ARG A 398 -9.32 11.25 -2.84
N PHE A 399 -8.23 10.50 -2.66
CA PHE A 399 -6.88 11.06 -2.70
C PHE A 399 -6.52 11.61 -4.09
N GLY A 400 -6.89 10.90 -5.17
CA GLY A 400 -6.74 11.40 -6.53
C GLY A 400 -7.51 12.70 -6.77
N LEU A 401 -8.78 12.73 -6.36
CA LEU A 401 -9.62 13.93 -6.45
C LEU A 401 -9.05 15.07 -5.60
N TRP A 402 -8.53 14.77 -4.41
CA TRP A 402 -7.83 15.76 -3.59
C TRP A 402 -6.61 16.33 -4.32
N LEU A 403 -5.78 15.50 -4.96
CA LEU A 403 -4.64 15.96 -5.76
C LEU A 403 -5.07 16.88 -6.90
N ARG A 404 -6.16 16.51 -7.60
CA ARG A 404 -6.75 17.35 -8.65
C ARG A 404 -7.22 18.68 -8.10
N ASP A 405 -7.96 18.68 -7.00
CA ASP A 405 -8.53 19.88 -6.39
C ASP A 405 -7.45 20.80 -5.80
N GLN A 406 -6.30 20.24 -5.38
CA GLN A 406 -5.11 21.04 -5.04
C GLN A 406 -4.48 21.71 -6.28
N GLY A 407 -4.78 21.26 -7.49
CA GLY A 407 -4.14 21.72 -8.73
C GLY A 407 -2.83 21.01 -9.06
N THR A 408 -2.58 19.84 -8.46
CA THR A 408 -1.35 19.04 -8.68
C THR A 408 -1.10 18.77 -10.17
N PHE A 409 -2.18 18.45 -10.89
CA PHE A 409 -2.17 18.13 -12.32
C PHE A 409 -2.71 19.28 -13.18
N SER A 410 -2.67 20.51 -12.67
CA SER A 410 -3.00 21.69 -13.48
C SER A 410 -2.03 21.82 -14.66
N PRO A 411 -2.45 22.45 -15.78
CA PRO A 411 -1.55 22.74 -16.90
C PRO A 411 -0.25 23.42 -16.47
N GLN A 412 -0.31 24.33 -15.48
CA GLN A 412 0.85 25.04 -14.95
C GLN A 412 1.85 24.12 -14.25
N ASN A 413 1.38 23.12 -13.49
CA ASN A 413 2.26 22.18 -12.80
C ASN A 413 2.76 21.07 -13.73
N LEU A 414 1.92 20.59 -14.66
CA LEU A 414 2.33 19.64 -15.70
C LEU A 414 3.36 20.24 -16.67
N ALA A 415 3.29 21.55 -16.94
CA ALA A 415 4.25 22.26 -17.78
C ALA A 415 5.70 22.21 -17.27
N ARG A 416 5.93 21.82 -16.01
CA ARG A 416 7.29 21.54 -15.51
C ARG A 416 7.93 20.36 -16.25
N ILE A 417 7.15 19.37 -16.68
CA ILE A 417 7.60 18.19 -17.42
C ILE A 417 7.26 18.28 -18.91
N TRP A 418 6.08 18.81 -19.23
CA TRP A 418 5.58 18.96 -20.60
C TRP A 418 5.21 20.43 -20.87
N PRO A 419 6.19 21.34 -21.06
CA PRO A 419 5.93 22.79 -21.23
C PRO A 419 4.91 23.11 -22.33
N ASP A 420 4.89 22.30 -23.38
CA ASP A 420 4.00 22.49 -24.53
C ASP A 420 2.51 22.35 -24.16
N ILE A 421 2.15 21.73 -23.02
CA ILE A 421 0.76 21.65 -22.52
C ILE A 421 0.09 23.03 -22.37
N LEU A 422 0.86 24.09 -22.13
CA LEU A 422 0.31 25.44 -21.97
C LEU A 422 -0.28 26.04 -23.25
N ILE A 423 0.16 25.56 -24.41
CA ILE A 423 -0.24 26.09 -25.73
C ILE A 423 -0.97 25.06 -26.59
N GLN A 424 -1.06 23.82 -26.11
CA GLN A 424 -1.71 22.72 -26.81
C GLN A 424 -3.14 22.52 -26.31
N GLN A 425 -4.00 22.06 -27.21
CA GLN A 425 -5.33 21.59 -26.83
C GLN A 425 -5.24 20.19 -26.24
N VAL A 426 -6.17 19.84 -25.35
CA VAL A 426 -6.27 18.48 -24.79
C VAL A 426 -6.42 17.48 -25.95
N PRO A 427 -5.67 16.37 -25.98
CA PRO A 427 -5.69 15.44 -27.09
C PRO A 427 -7.07 14.79 -27.25
N ASN A 428 -7.64 14.91 -28.45
CA ASN A 428 -8.87 14.22 -28.86
C ASN A 428 -8.60 13.23 -30.01
N ASP A 429 -7.39 12.69 -30.07
CA ASP A 429 -6.92 11.79 -31.13
C ASP A 429 -6.67 10.38 -30.59
N HIS A 430 -7.00 9.36 -31.37
CA HIS A 430 -7.01 7.98 -30.90
C HIS A 430 -5.65 7.26 -30.86
N GLN A 431 -4.52 7.92 -31.20
CA GLN A 431 -3.23 7.24 -31.47
C GLN A 431 -1.97 8.06 -31.17
N SER A 432 -1.96 8.85 -30.10
CA SER A 432 -0.95 9.90 -29.96
C SER A 432 -0.01 9.71 -28.76
N ASN A 433 1.28 9.58 -29.04
CA ASN A 433 2.35 9.40 -28.06
C ASN A 433 2.71 10.68 -27.29
N TRP A 434 1.72 11.51 -26.91
CA TRP A 434 1.96 12.86 -26.35
C TRP A 434 2.91 12.86 -25.16
N GLY A 435 2.73 11.90 -24.24
CA GLY A 435 3.56 11.77 -23.05
C GLY A 435 5.04 11.64 -23.38
N GLN A 436 5.39 10.93 -24.45
CA GLN A 436 6.77 10.75 -24.89
C GLN A 436 7.23 11.85 -25.85
N LEU A 437 6.40 12.24 -26.82
CA LEU A 437 6.75 13.19 -27.89
C LEU A 437 7.02 14.61 -27.35
N TYR A 438 6.26 15.02 -26.33
CA TYR A 438 6.37 16.34 -25.72
C TYR A 438 7.12 16.33 -24.38
N TYR A 439 7.75 15.20 -24.03
CA TYR A 439 8.58 15.09 -22.84
C TYR A 439 9.80 15.99 -22.97
N ARG A 440 9.72 17.21 -22.42
CA ARG A 440 10.74 18.25 -22.48
C ARG A 440 10.82 18.98 -21.14
N PRO A 441 11.27 18.31 -20.07
CA PRO A 441 11.28 18.90 -18.74
C PRO A 441 11.96 20.26 -18.72
N ALA A 442 11.31 21.23 -18.06
CA ALA A 442 11.87 22.56 -17.89
C ALA A 442 13.14 22.48 -17.03
N PRO A 443 14.09 23.44 -17.17
CA PRO A 443 15.25 23.51 -16.29
C PRO A 443 14.82 23.51 -14.81
N GLY A 444 15.40 22.60 -14.04
CA GLY A 444 15.11 22.45 -12.61
C GLY A 444 13.85 21.66 -12.25
N ALA A 445 13.12 21.11 -13.23
CA ALA A 445 11.91 20.31 -12.98
C ALA A 445 12.15 19.14 -12.01
N PHE A 446 13.34 18.54 -12.06
CA PHE A 446 13.75 17.43 -11.19
C PHE A 446 14.56 17.86 -9.97
N ASP A 447 14.94 19.13 -9.89
CA ASP A 447 15.91 19.67 -8.92
C ASP A 447 15.23 20.41 -7.76
N GLN A 448 14.03 20.95 -8.02
CA GLN A 448 13.31 21.83 -7.11
C GLN A 448 12.02 21.20 -6.59
N ASN A 449 11.76 21.45 -5.32
CA ASN A 449 10.48 21.15 -4.69
C ASN A 449 9.48 22.28 -4.98
N TRP A 450 8.23 21.91 -5.19
CA TRP A 450 7.13 22.83 -5.47
C TRP A 450 5.87 22.47 -4.69
N LEU A 451 4.98 23.43 -4.54
CA LEU A 451 3.62 23.25 -4.03
C LEU A 451 2.61 23.42 -5.17
N PRO A 452 1.40 22.86 -5.06
CA PRO A 452 0.37 22.97 -6.11
C PRO A 452 0.02 24.42 -6.51
N SER A 453 0.20 25.38 -5.60
CA SER A 453 0.07 26.82 -5.85
C SER A 453 1.15 27.40 -6.79
N GLY A 454 2.16 26.62 -7.16
CA GLY A 454 3.33 27.04 -7.94
C GLY A 454 4.50 27.55 -7.11
N ASN A 455 4.30 27.80 -5.81
CA ASN A 455 5.33 28.26 -4.89
C ASN A 455 6.41 27.19 -4.62
N GLY A 456 7.58 27.62 -4.16
CA GLY A 456 8.57 26.71 -3.58
C GLY A 456 8.08 26.12 -2.26
N ALA A 457 8.56 24.93 -1.91
CA ALA A 457 8.32 24.32 -0.61
C ALA A 457 9.38 24.74 0.42
N ASP A 458 8.99 24.82 1.69
CA ASP A 458 9.89 25.16 2.81
C ASP A 458 11.04 24.15 2.97
N ASP A 459 12.21 24.61 3.40
CA ASP A 459 13.30 23.73 3.80
C ASP A 459 13.13 23.28 5.26
N LEU A 460 12.73 22.02 5.44
CA LEU A 460 12.54 21.39 6.76
C LEU A 460 13.72 20.50 7.18
N SER A 461 14.91 20.76 6.65
CA SER A 461 16.12 19.98 6.97
C SER A 461 16.67 20.17 8.38
N GLY A 462 16.26 21.23 9.08
CA GLY A 462 16.60 21.48 10.47
C GLY A 462 15.90 20.54 11.48
N PRO A 463 16.21 20.70 12.78
CA PRO A 463 15.42 20.08 13.85
C PRO A 463 13.97 20.59 13.83
N PHE A 464 13.10 19.95 14.60
CA PHE A 464 11.76 20.50 14.84
C PHE A 464 11.86 21.93 15.36
N GLN A 465 11.05 22.84 14.81
CA GLN A 465 10.94 24.22 15.26
C GLN A 465 10.17 24.33 16.58
#